data_AF-A0A7Z9VEB2-F1
#
_entry.id   AF-A0A7Z9VEB2-F1
#
_cell.length_a   1.000
_cell.length_b   1.000
_cell.length_c   1.000
_cell.angle_alpha   90.00
_cell.angle_beta   90.00
_cell.angle_gamma   90.00
#
_symmetry.space_group_name_H-M   'P 1'
#
loop_
_entity.id
_entity.type
_entity.pdbx_description
1 polymer ?
#
loop_
_entity_poly.entity_id
_entity_poly.type
_entity_poly.pdbx_seq_one_letter_code
_entity_poly.pdbx_strand_id
1 'polypeptide(L)' 'MLEPLIRGCEWKSKTINDAVCDTARREEIGLEVREAFKLLYWVFLDQNFGPRLAPLFHELGAELVLVQLEKAIDHLTI' A
#
# COMPACT_ATOMS: atom_id res chain seq x y z
N MET A 1 -1.50 10.85 0.55
CA MET A 1 -0.82 9.74 1.25
C MET A 1 -1.74 8.53 1.33
N LEU A 2 -1.20 7.30 1.23
CA LEU A 2 -1.93 6.02 1.31
C LEU A 2 -2.39 5.65 2.73
N GLU A 3 -1.63 6.08 3.72
CA GLU A 3 -1.81 5.76 5.14
C GLU A 3 -3.24 6.02 5.69
N PRO A 4 -3.90 7.16 5.43
CA PRO A 4 -5.21 7.45 6.03
C PRO A 4 -6.32 6.52 5.54
N LEU A 5 -6.25 6.06 4.29
CA LEU A 5 -7.25 5.16 3.70
C LEU A 5 -7.05 3.72 4.14
N ILE A 6 -5.80 3.27 4.26
CA ILE A 6 -5.49 1.92 4.74
C ILE A 6 -5.82 1.78 6.25
N ARG A 7 -5.57 2.82 7.07
CA ARG A 7 -5.90 2.81 8.51
C ARG A 7 -7.40 2.69 8.80
N GLY A 8 -8.25 3.25 7.94
CA GLY A 8 -9.69 3.33 8.16
C GLY A 8 -10.51 2.17 7.57
N CYS A 9 -9.90 1.29 6.77
CA CYS A 9 -10.61 0.22 6.07
C CYS A 9 -10.77 -1.03 6.95
N GLU A 10 -11.85 -1.80 6.74
CA GLU A 10 -11.94 -3.16 7.26
C GLU A 10 -10.75 -3.97 6.72
N TRP A 11 -10.02 -4.72 7.54
CA TRP A 11 -8.80 -5.40 7.11
C TRP A 11 -9.06 -6.69 6.33
N LYS A 12 -9.62 -6.55 5.12
CA LYS A 12 -9.93 -7.63 4.17
C LYS A 12 -9.26 -7.36 2.83
N SER A 13 -8.94 -8.40 2.07
CA SER A 13 -8.24 -8.23 0.79
C SER A 13 -8.97 -7.30 -0.19
N LYS A 14 -10.30 -7.35 -0.26
CA LYS A 14 -11.07 -6.48 -1.14
C LYS A 14 -10.90 -5.01 -0.78
N THR A 15 -11.17 -4.65 0.47
CA THR A 15 -11.09 -3.27 0.98
C THR A 15 -9.67 -2.72 0.97
N ILE A 16 -8.66 -3.57 1.20
CA ILE A 16 -7.24 -3.21 1.01
C ILE A 16 -6.95 -2.87 -0.45
N ASN A 17 -7.42 -3.70 -1.39
CA ASN A 17 -7.23 -3.44 -2.83
C ASN A 17 -7.91 -2.13 -3.26
N ASP A 18 -9.16 -1.94 -2.83
CA ASP A 18 -9.94 -0.75 -3.11
C ASP A 18 -9.22 0.50 -2.54
N ALA A 19 -8.76 0.46 -1.30
CA ALA A 19 -8.02 1.56 -0.67
C ALA A 19 -6.74 1.94 -1.43
N VAL A 20 -5.95 0.96 -1.89
CA VAL A 20 -4.74 1.20 -2.70
C VAL A 20 -5.11 1.84 -4.05
N CYS A 21 -6.11 1.27 -4.74
CA CYS A 21 -6.53 1.77 -6.04
C CYS A 21 -7.14 3.17 -5.96
N ASP A 22 -7.98 3.43 -4.96
CA ASP A 22 -8.62 4.73 -4.73
C ASP A 22 -7.59 5.77 -4.36
N THR A 23 -6.57 5.41 -3.57
CA THR A 23 -5.44 6.29 -3.29
C THR A 23 -4.70 6.67 -4.57
N ALA A 24 -4.34 5.69 -5.40
CA ALA A 24 -3.60 5.95 -6.65
C ALA A 24 -4.39 6.91 -7.57
N ARG A 25 -5.71 6.71 -7.66
CA ARG A 25 -6.63 7.50 -8.48
C ARG A 25 -6.93 8.91 -7.94
N ARG A 26 -6.49 9.27 -6.73
CA ARG A 26 -6.71 10.63 -6.23
C ARG A 26 -5.94 11.62 -7.10
N GLU A 27 -6.62 12.69 -7.52
CA GLU A 27 -6.04 13.74 -8.38
C GLU A 27 -4.75 14.34 -7.79
N GLU A 28 -4.68 14.46 -6.47
CA GLU A 28 -3.51 14.94 -5.71
C GLU A 28 -2.28 14.01 -5.79
N ILE A 29 -2.47 12.73 -6.10
CA ILE A 29 -1.38 11.75 -6.22
C ILE A 29 -1.04 11.52 -7.69
N GLY A 30 -2.04 11.43 -8.57
CA GLY A 30 -1.86 11.33 -10.02
C GLY A 30 -1.06 10.12 -10.48
N LEU A 31 -1.03 9.03 -9.69
CA LEU A 31 -0.29 7.82 -10.03
C LEU A 31 -1.18 6.84 -10.79
N GLU A 32 -0.60 6.23 -11.82
CA GLU A 32 -1.19 5.02 -12.40
C GLU A 32 -1.28 3.92 -11.34
N VAL A 33 -2.41 3.20 -11.31
CA VAL A 33 -2.66 2.12 -10.32
C VAL A 33 -1.54 1.09 -10.32
N ARG A 34 -0.98 0.79 -11.51
CA ARG A 34 0.16 -0.13 -11.65
C ARG A 34 1.40 0.35 -10.90
N GLU A 35 1.70 1.65 -10.98
CA GLU A 35 2.89 2.22 -10.33
C GLU A 35 2.70 2.27 -8.81
N ALA A 36 1.48 2.50 -8.32
CA ALA A 36 1.17 2.37 -6.89
C ALA A 36 1.45 0.95 -6.37
N PHE A 37 1.06 -0.10 -7.11
CA PHE A 37 1.37 -1.48 -6.72
C PHE A 37 2.86 -1.82 -6.81
N LYS A 38 3.59 -1.29 -7.79
CA LYS A 38 5.05 -1.45 -7.88
C LYS A 38 5.77 -0.85 -6.67
N LEU A 39 5.40 0.35 -6.28
CA LEU A 39 5.96 1.00 -5.08
C LEU A 39 5.74 0.12 -3.83
N LEU A 40 4.55 -0.45 -3.69
CA LEU A 40 4.26 -1.39 -2.61
C LEU A 40 5.07 -2.70 -2.71
N TYR A 41 5.34 -3.21 -3.91
CA TYR A 41 6.23 -4.35 -4.05
C TYR A 41 7.66 -4.03 -3.61
N TRP A 42 8.18 -2.84 -3.91
CA TRP A 42 9.49 -2.43 -3.40
C TRP A 42 9.51 -2.33 -1.88
N VAL A 43 8.50 -1.69 -1.27
CA VAL A 43 8.44 -1.50 0.18
C VAL A 43 8.39 -2.82 0.96
N PHE A 44 7.67 -3.81 0.45
CA PHE A 44 7.40 -5.05 1.19
C PHE A 44 8.24 -6.25 0.76
N LEU A 45 8.69 -6.28 -0.50
CA LEU A 45 9.29 -7.46 -1.10
C LEU A 45 10.63 -7.18 -1.79
N ASP A 46 11.06 -5.91 -1.87
CA ASP A 46 12.29 -5.49 -2.57
C ASP A 46 12.37 -5.98 -4.03
N GLN A 47 11.23 -5.97 -4.73
CA GLN A 47 11.11 -6.48 -6.10
C GLN A 47 10.05 -5.73 -6.91
N ASN A 48 10.11 -5.85 -8.24
CA ASN A 48 9.22 -5.13 -9.16
C ASN A 48 7.82 -5.77 -9.33
N PHE A 49 7.65 -7.01 -8.89
CA PHE A 49 6.43 -7.80 -9.06
C PHE A 49 6.36 -8.86 -7.96
N GLY A 50 5.17 -9.37 -7.66
CA GLY A 50 5.00 -10.36 -6.60
C GLY A 50 3.60 -10.98 -6.59
N PRO A 51 3.27 -11.73 -5.52
CA PRO A 51 1.90 -12.21 -5.31
C PRO A 51 0.93 -11.04 -5.18
N ARG A 52 -0.37 -11.31 -5.27
CA ARG A 52 -1.38 -10.25 -5.04
C ARG A 52 -1.18 -9.63 -3.65
N LEU A 53 -0.92 -8.32 -3.60
CA LEU A 53 -0.62 -7.59 -2.37
C LEU A 53 -1.78 -7.58 -1.38
N ALA A 54 -3.02 -7.50 -1.85
CA ALA A 54 -4.19 -7.46 -0.97
C ALA A 54 -4.36 -8.73 -0.10
N PRO A 55 -4.27 -9.95 -0.66
CA PRO A 55 -4.16 -11.17 0.14
C PRO A 55 -2.95 -11.20 1.07
N LEU A 56 -1.77 -10.79 0.57
CA LEU A 56 -0.55 -10.74 1.39
C LEU A 56 -0.73 -9.81 2.61
N PHE A 57 -1.25 -8.61 2.40
CA PHE A 57 -1.48 -7.64 3.47
C PHE A 57 -2.54 -8.11 4.46
N HIS A 58 -3.56 -8.82 3.98
CA HIS A 58 -4.55 -9.46 4.85
C HIS A 58 -3.88 -10.47 5.79
N GLU A 59 -2.97 -11.31 5.27
CA GLU A 59 -2.22 -12.30 6.07
C GLU A 59 -1.22 -11.66 7.04
N LEU A 60 -0.52 -10.60 6.60
CA LEU A 60 0.47 -9.88 7.43
C LEU A 60 -0.17 -9.09 8.58
N GLY A 61 -1.43 -8.67 8.43
CA GLY A 61 -2.15 -7.87 9.41
C GLY A 61 -1.87 -6.37 9.32
N ALA A 62 -2.84 -5.57 9.83
CA ALA A 62 -2.86 -4.12 9.69
C ALA A 62 -1.64 -3.43 10.30
N GLU A 63 -1.28 -3.81 11.52
CA GLU A 63 -0.20 -3.19 12.27
C GLU A 63 1.14 -3.30 11.54
N LEU A 64 1.51 -4.50 11.09
CA LEU A 64 2.77 -4.73 10.39
C LEU A 64 2.84 -3.95 9.07
N VAL A 65 1.75 -3.93 8.31
CA VAL A 65 1.67 -3.21 7.03
C VAL A 65 1.80 -1.70 7.26
N LEU A 66 1.13 -1.14 8.25
CA LEU A 66 1.19 0.29 8.55
C LEU A 66 2.58 0.71 9.05
N VAL A 67 3.18 -0.04 9.98
CA VAL A 67 4.53 0.24 10.48
C VAL A 67 5.56 0.20 9.35
N GLN A 68 5.45 -0.75 8.43
CA GLN A 68 6.37 -0.84 7.30
C GLN A 68 6.20 0.33 6.32
N LEU A 69 4.96 0.78 6.07
CA LEU A 69 4.69 1.96 5.25
C LEU A 69 5.27 3.23 5.87
N GLU A 70 5.10 3.43 7.19
CA GLU A 70 5.66 4.57 7.92
C GLU A 70 7.19 4.61 7.79
N LYS A 71 7.87 3.48 8.04
CA LYS A 71 9.33 3.37 7.91
C LYS A 71 9.83 3.69 6.50
N ALA A 72 9.08 3.28 5.48
CA ALA A 72 9.42 3.56 4.09
C ALA A 72 9.27 5.04 3.76
N ILE A 73 8.25 5.71 4.29
CA ILE A 73 8.06 7.16 4.13
C ILE A 73 9.21 7.91 4.80
N ASP A 74 9.56 7.56 6.04
CA ASP A 74 10.64 8.20 6.80
C ASP A 74 11.98 8.15 6.06
N HIS A 75 12.27 7.03 5.38
CA HIS A 75 13.49 6.87 4.57
C HIS A 75 13.51 7.74 3.31
N LEU A 76 12.35 8.18 2.81
CA LEU A 76 12.25 8.98 1.58
C LEU A 76 12.22 10.49 1.85
N THR A 77 11.99 10.91 3.08
CA THR A 77 11.88 12.33 3.49
C THR A 77 13.19 12.95 4.01
N ILE A 78 14.34 12.38 3.64
CA ILE A 78 15.69 12.85 4.01
C ILE A 78 16.19 13.92 3.03
#